data_AF-A0A9C9KAC6-F1
#
_entry.id   AF-A0A9C9KAC6-F1
#
_cell.length_a   1.000
_cell.length_b   1.000
_cell.length_c   1.000
_cell.angle_alpha   90.00
_cell.angle_beta   90.00
_cell.angle_gamma   90.00
#
_symmetry.space_group_name_H-M   'P 1'
#
loop_
_entity.id
_entity.type
_entity.pdbx_description
1 polymer ?
#
loop_
_entity_poly.entity_id
_entity_poly.type
_entity_poly.pdbx_seq_one_letter_code
_entity_poly.pdbx_strand_id
1 'polypeptide(L)' 'MKTTLNIPDELIEEAVAVSECKTKTEAVIASLKEFIRQKRIEKILSLAGKLEFADVWDRARHER' A
#
# COMPACT_ATOMS: atom_id res chain seq x y z
N MET A 1 -4.40 19.21 -3.92
CA MET A 1 -4.26 19.88 -5.24
C MET A 1 -5.38 19.37 -6.13
N LYS A 2 -6.07 20.25 -6.87
CA LYS A 2 -7.05 19.81 -7.88
C LYS A 2 -6.29 19.50 -9.17
N THR A 3 -6.47 18.30 -9.69
CA THR A 3 -5.79 17.83 -10.90
C THR A 3 -6.85 17.30 -11.86
N THR A 4 -6.73 17.65 -13.14
CA THR A 4 -7.58 17.11 -14.20
C THR A 4 -6.86 15.91 -14.82
N LEU A 5 -7.48 14.74 -14.76
CA LEU A 5 -6.96 13.49 -15.31
C LEU A 5 -8.02 12.89 -16.23
N ASN A 6 -7.61 12.32 -17.35
CA ASN A 6 -8.50 11.55 -18.21
C ASN A 6 -8.45 10.08 -17.77
N ILE A 7 -9.55 9.57 -17.21
CA ILE A 7 -9.67 8.22 -16.69
C ILE A 7 -10.94 7.61 -17.30
N PRO A 8 -10.91 6.34 -17.78
CA PRO A 8 -12.11 5.68 -18.27
C PRO A 8 -13.21 5.67 -17.21
N ASP A 9 -14.42 6.09 -17.59
CA ASP A 9 -15.55 6.18 -16.65
C ASP A 9 -15.93 4.81 -16.09
N GLU A 10 -15.96 3.79 -16.95
CA GLU A 10 -16.25 2.40 -16.56
C GLU A 10 -15.34 1.92 -15.43
N LEU A 11 -14.05 2.26 -15.48
CA LEU A 11 -13.06 1.86 -14.46
C LEU A 11 -13.33 2.55 -13.12
N ILE A 12 -13.68 3.83 -13.12
CA ILE A 12 -14.00 4.55 -11.89
C ILE A 12 -15.34 4.07 -11.32
N GLU A 13 -16.33 3.82 -12.17
CA GLU A 13 -17.63 3.32 -11.73
C GLU A 13 -17.50 1.93 -11.11
N GLU A 14 -16.73 1.03 -11.73
CA GLU A 14 -16.41 -0.27 -11.15
C GLU A 14 -15.67 -0.10 -9.83
N ALA A 15 -14.64 0.75 -9.76
CA ALA A 15 -13.89 1.00 -8.54
C ALA A 15 -14.77 1.52 -7.40
N VAL A 16 -15.77 2.36 -7.69
CA VAL A 16 -16.75 2.83 -6.70
C VAL A 16 -17.72 1.70 -6.32
N ALA A 17 -18.20 0.92 -7.28
CA ALA A 17 -19.17 -0.16 -7.04
C ALA A 17 -18.60 -1.31 -6.21
N VAL A 18 -17.32 -1.66 -6.40
CA VAL A 18 -16.65 -2.74 -5.66
C VAL A 18 -16.00 -2.28 -4.36
N SER A 19 -15.89 -0.97 -4.13
CA SER A 19 -15.36 -0.41 -2.89
C SER A 19 -16.49 0.16 -2.02
N GLU A 20 -16.17 0.46 -0.77
CA GLU A 20 -17.08 1.17 0.14
C GLU A 20 -17.05 2.70 -0.07
N CYS A 21 -16.42 3.18 -1.15
CA CYS A 21 -16.26 4.62 -1.40
C CYS A 21 -17.56 5.23 -1.93
N LYS A 22 -17.87 6.46 -1.50
CA LYS A 22 -19.11 7.14 -1.90
C LYS A 22 -18.92 8.05 -3.11
N THR A 23 -17.67 8.38 -3.45
CA THR A 23 -17.35 9.31 -4.53
C THR A 23 -16.21 8.80 -5.41
N LYS A 24 -16.20 9.25 -6.68
CA LYS A 24 -15.11 8.99 -7.64
C LYS A 24 -13.74 9.41 -7.06
N THR A 25 -13.69 10.54 -6.37
CA THR A 25 -12.46 11.06 -5.74
C THR A 25 -11.97 10.17 -4.60
N GLU A 26 -12.87 9.69 -3.74
CA GLU A 26 -12.51 8.78 -2.64
C GLU A 26 -11.93 7.47 -3.17
N ALA A 27 -12.56 6.89 -4.20
CA ALA A 27 -12.08 5.67 -4.83
C ALA A 27 -10.64 5.83 -5.39
N VAL A 28 -10.35 6.95 -6.04
CA VAL A 28 -9.00 7.28 -6.54
C VAL A 28 -7.99 7.47 -5.40
N ILE A 29 -8.39 8.15 -4.31
CA ILE A 29 -7.49 8.33 -3.16
C ILE A 29 -7.20 6.99 -2.48
N ALA A 30 -8.22 6.15 -2.31
CA ALA A 30 -8.09 4.83 -1.70
C ALA A 30 -7.18 3.91 -2.54
N SER A 31 -7.37 3.87 -3.86
CA SER A 31 -6.54 3.06 -4.75
C SER A 31 -5.08 3.48 -4.73
N LEU A 32 -4.78 4.79 -4.72
CA LEU A 32 -3.41 5.29 -4.61
C LEU A 32 -2.76 4.94 -3.27
N LYS A 33 -3.50 5.03 -2.16
CA LYS A 33 -3.00 4.61 -0.84
C LYS A 33 -2.66 3.12 -0.82
N GLU A 34 -3.53 2.30 -1.37
CA GLU A 34 -3.33 0.85 -1.44
C GLU A 34 -2.15 0.49 -2.33
N PHE A 35 -2.01 1.14 -3.50
CA PHE A 35 -0.87 0.98 -4.38
C PHE A 35 0.46 1.30 -3.66
N ILE A 36 0.53 2.41 -2.93
CA ILE A 36 1.71 2.77 -2.14
C ILE A 36 1.99 1.73 -1.05
N ARG A 37 0.95 1.24 -0.37
CA ARG A 37 1.07 0.20 0.66
C ARG A 37 1.65 -1.09 0.08
N GLN A 38 1.15 -1.54 -1.07
CA GLN A 38 1.65 -2.72 -1.78
C GLN A 38 3.12 -2.55 -2.15
N LYS A 39 3.52 -1.41 -2.71
CA LYS A 39 4.93 -1.14 -3.06
C LYS A 39 5.86 -1.13 -1.83
N ARG A 40 5.38 -0.66 -0.68
CA ARG A 40 6.13 -0.72 0.58
C ARG A 40 6.30 -2.16 1.06
N ILE A 41 5.25 -2.98 0.96
CA ILE A 41 5.31 -4.40 1.32
C ILE A 41 6.27 -5.15 0.40
N GLU A 42 6.16 -4.96 -0.92
CA GLU A 42 7.10 -5.54 -1.89
C GLU A 42 8.55 -5.18 -1.55
N LYS A 43 8.81 -3.92 -1.17
CA LYS A 43 10.14 -3.50 -0.72
C LYS A 43 10.60 -4.27 0.52
N ILE A 44 9.76 -4.42 1.53
CA ILE A 44 10.09 -5.16 2.74
C ILE A 44 10.37 -6.64 2.41
N LEU A 45 9.52 -7.26 1.59
CA LEU A 45 9.70 -8.64 1.14
C LEU A 45 11.00 -8.81 0.35
N SER A 46 11.40 -7.83 -0.46
CA SER A 46 12.68 -7.86 -1.18
C SER A 46 13.93 -7.82 -0.30
N LEU A 47 13.76 -7.46 0.99
CA LEU A 47 14.80 -7.47 2.01
C LEU A 47 14.80 -8.78 2.82
N ALA A 48 13.78 -9.63 2.68
CA ALA A 48 13.75 -10.94 3.31
C ALA A 48 14.96 -11.77 2.83
N GLY A 49 15.69 -12.36 3.76
CA GLY A 49 16.93 -13.12 3.47
C GLY A 49 18.18 -12.25 3.23
N LYS A 50 18.05 -10.91 3.18
CA LYS A 50 19.19 -9.98 3.13
C LYS A 50 19.55 -9.38 4.48
N LEU A 51 18.72 -9.59 5.51
CA LEU A 51 19.06 -9.18 6.87
C LEU A 51 20.05 -10.17 7.45
N GLU A 52 21.26 -9.69 7.74
CA GLU A 52 22.19 -10.36 8.64
C GLU A 52 21.84 -9.95 10.07
N PHE A 53 21.52 -10.93 10.90
CA PHE A 53 21.30 -10.72 12.33
C PHE A 53 22.62 -10.92 13.07
N ALA A 54 22.95 -10.03 13.99
CA ALA A 54 24.07 -10.25 14.91
C ALA A 54 23.75 -11.43 15.83
N ASP A 55 24.75 -12.23 16.22
CA ASP A 55 24.55 -13.47 17.02
C ASP A 55 23.80 -13.25 18.35
N VAL A 56 23.82 -12.03 18.88
CA VAL A 56 23.13 -11.63 20.12
C VAL A 56 21.66 -11.23 19.93
N TRP A 57 21.11 -11.32 18.71
CA TRP A 57 19.78 -10.83 18.39
C TRP A 57 18.67 -11.43 19.27
N ASP A 58 18.83 -12.69 19.68
CA ASP A 58 17.84 -13.40 20.49
C ASP A 58 17.76 -12.84 21.92
N ARG A 59 18.91 -12.48 22.50
CA ARG A 59 18.98 -11.83 23.82
C ARG A 59 18.33 -10.44 23.78
N ALA A 60 18.65 -9.66 22.75
CA ALA A 60 18.11 -8.30 22.57
C ALA A 60 16.58 -8.26 22.36
N ARG A 61 15.98 -9.36 21.87
CA ARG A 61 14.52 -9.45 21.67
C ARG A 61 13.76 -9.75 22.97
N HIS A 62 14.37 -10.47 23.91
CA HIS A 62 13.71 -11.01 25.10
C HIS A 62 14.16 -10.37 26.41
N GLU A 63 15.21 -9.54 26.40
CA GLU A 63 15.48 -8.62 27.50
C GLU A 63 14.36 -7.58 27.58
N ARG A 64 13.46 -7.77 28.53
CA ARG A 64 12.43 -6.82 28.94
C ARG A 64 12.50 -6.60 30.44
#